data_AF-A0A1Q6RQZ0-F1
#
_entry.id   AF-A0A1Q6RQZ0-F1
#
_cell.length_a   1.000
_cell.length_b   1.000
_cell.length_c   1.000
_cell.angle_alpha   90.00
_cell.angle_beta   90.00
_cell.angle_gamma   90.00
#
_symmetry.space_group_name_H-M   'P 1'
#
loop_
_entity.id
_entity.type
_entity.pdbx_description
1 polymer ?
#
loop_
_entity_poly.entity_id
_entity_poly.type
_entity_poly.pdbx_seq_one_letter_code
_entity_poly.pdbx_strand_id
1 'polypeptide(L)'
;MKKLLLCLLSLVCVVCLFTACNKDTKYKITFQDLSVLPEGVERIQNGQGTMLSGSGNDATIYFTSGKGGSFFVTVTFKEGYDKGDFKIFANGKEASIINDNETVVDYEVHPTSDVHITFTGKPTLKSYNVTATFYDNEYEQDLDEFSYELKYVLGTEESTPIKAASLAELKDKINSDVKKVKHGTKIIITATHTGEIAFPDDYMLHCQYSGFVNYVEKNTKIVGDKQVKTWEIAVLSDVEIQLRLSMTGQSYSRKIYTDLTLLVGGVYDGDFNRIETLQALYDTQDKIYAPLDDNAVVRHLAEKYKKVTVNGKTADGKFFYNETDKRWYIELDKPSAYQNGRADGYDVDFAEGVEDYMRGDSALTRENIEFKSKIMDWGENDYLLNAERYGSYRLKNNRFSISLCFASTVNDIKVIVNGTKEFVFRGIQTVDEETKEFATIYRRGGNNTEYDGNYGGTGGKYETHRIAFEPSTFGEITSVEIVLASGE
;
A
#
# COMPACT_ATOMS: atom_id res chain seq x y z
N MET A 1 -70.59 63.74 -19.64
CA MET A 1 -70.52 62.31 -20.01
C MET A 1 -69.50 61.99 -21.13
N LYS A 2 -69.22 62.87 -22.10
CA LYS A 2 -68.22 62.58 -23.16
C LYS A 2 -66.75 62.48 -22.69
N LYS A 3 -66.35 63.17 -21.60
CA LYS A 3 -64.99 63.10 -21.05
C LYS A 3 -64.71 61.83 -20.22
N LEU A 4 -65.74 61.19 -19.67
CA LEU A 4 -65.60 59.96 -18.89
C LEU A 4 -65.40 58.74 -19.80
N LEU A 5 -66.05 58.73 -20.98
CA LEU A 5 -65.95 57.64 -21.95
C LEU A 5 -64.57 57.55 -22.62
N LEU A 6 -63.89 58.68 -22.82
CA LEU A 6 -62.55 58.72 -23.43
C LEU A 6 -61.46 58.23 -22.45
N CYS A 7 -61.65 58.48 -21.15
CA CYS A 7 -60.74 58.02 -20.10
C CYS A 7 -60.84 56.50 -19.88
N LEU A 8 -62.06 55.94 -20.01
CA LEU A 8 -62.28 54.49 -19.97
C LEU A 8 -61.72 53.76 -21.20
N LEU A 9 -61.77 54.36 -22.40
CA LEU A 9 -61.13 53.76 -23.59
C LEU A 9 -59.59 53.78 -23.52
N SER A 10 -58.98 54.85 -22.97
CA SER A 10 -57.53 54.88 -22.78
C SER A 10 -57.06 53.90 -21.70
N LEU A 11 -57.85 53.71 -20.63
CA LEU A 11 -57.53 52.75 -19.58
C LEU A 11 -57.69 51.30 -20.08
N VAL A 12 -58.68 51.01 -20.92
CA VAL A 12 -58.85 49.68 -21.53
C VAL A 12 -57.73 49.38 -22.55
N CYS A 13 -57.24 50.37 -23.32
CA CYS A 13 -56.08 50.16 -24.19
C CYS A 13 -54.76 49.96 -23.41
N VAL A 14 -54.57 50.64 -22.27
CA VAL A 14 -53.38 50.47 -21.43
C VAL A 14 -53.45 49.15 -20.65
N VAL A 15 -54.62 48.74 -20.16
CA VAL A 15 -54.80 47.43 -19.50
C VAL A 15 -54.66 46.27 -20.51
N CYS A 16 -55.11 46.43 -21.76
CA CYS A 16 -54.88 45.44 -22.82
C CYS A 16 -53.40 45.35 -23.26
N LEU A 17 -52.61 46.42 -23.12
CA LEU A 17 -51.15 46.41 -23.36
C LEU A 17 -50.38 45.74 -22.21
N PHE A 18 -50.88 45.77 -20.97
CA PHE A 18 -50.25 45.09 -19.83
C PHE A 18 -50.72 43.63 -19.63
N THR A 19 -51.85 43.21 -20.19
CA THR A 19 -52.25 41.78 -20.22
C THR A 19 -51.65 40.98 -21.39
N ALA A 20 -50.83 41.62 -22.24
CA ALA A 20 -50.12 40.96 -23.34
C ALA A 20 -48.64 40.62 -23.02
N CYS A 21 -48.20 40.76 -21.77
CA CYS A 21 -46.86 40.35 -21.34
C CYS A 21 -46.96 39.31 -20.21
N ASN A 22 -46.16 38.25 -20.35
CA ASN A 22 -46.03 37.07 -19.47
C ASN A 22 -47.06 35.96 -19.65
N LYS A 23 -47.26 35.51 -20.91
CA LYS A 23 -47.38 34.06 -21.11
C LYS A 23 -45.97 33.53 -21.23
N ASP A 24 -45.49 32.83 -20.23
CA ASP A 24 -44.25 32.09 -20.37
C ASP A 24 -44.39 31.15 -21.57
N THR A 25 -43.51 31.29 -22.55
CA THR A 25 -43.50 30.41 -23.70
C THR A 25 -42.97 29.05 -23.23
N LYS A 26 -43.80 28.02 -23.35
CA LYS A 26 -43.42 26.64 -23.05
C LYS A 26 -42.95 25.98 -24.34
N TYR A 27 -41.70 25.55 -24.35
CA TYR A 27 -41.12 24.78 -25.45
C TYR A 27 -41.04 23.32 -25.04
N LYS A 28 -41.58 22.44 -25.88
CA LYS A 28 -41.41 21.00 -25.73
C LYS A 28 -39.96 20.62 -26.06
N ILE A 29 -39.32 19.85 -25.20
CA ILE A 29 -38.00 19.27 -25.44
C ILE A 29 -38.17 17.78 -25.70
N THR A 30 -37.58 17.32 -26.80
CA THR A 30 -37.46 15.89 -27.15
C THR A 30 -36.01 15.58 -27.46
N PHE A 31 -35.61 14.33 -27.27
CA PHE A 31 -34.29 13.84 -27.64
C PHE A 31 -34.41 12.85 -28.80
N GLN A 32 -33.35 12.72 -29.60
CA GLN A 32 -33.17 11.50 -30.40
C GLN A 32 -33.11 10.28 -29.49
N ASP A 33 -33.31 9.10 -30.06
CA ASP A 33 -33.35 7.84 -29.28
C ASP A 33 -32.12 7.69 -28.37
N LEU A 34 -32.38 7.50 -27.07
CA LEU A 34 -31.39 7.32 -26.02
C LEU A 34 -31.29 5.86 -25.55
N SER A 35 -32.04 4.93 -26.17
CA SER A 35 -32.01 3.50 -25.82
C SER A 35 -30.63 2.87 -26.01
N VAL A 36 -29.82 3.43 -26.93
CA VAL A 36 -28.43 3.05 -27.18
C VAL A 36 -27.58 4.32 -27.22
N LEU A 37 -26.77 4.53 -26.18
CA LEU A 37 -25.83 5.65 -26.14
C LEU A 37 -24.53 5.31 -26.91
N PRO A 38 -23.84 6.31 -27.48
CA PRO A 38 -22.54 6.10 -28.10
C PRO A 38 -21.51 5.56 -27.11
N GLU A 39 -20.54 4.81 -27.61
CA GLU A 39 -19.40 4.35 -26.82
C GLU A 39 -18.73 5.53 -26.10
N GLY A 40 -18.37 5.35 -24.82
CA GLY A 40 -17.79 6.41 -24.00
C GLY A 40 -18.80 7.38 -23.39
N VAL A 41 -20.08 7.37 -23.78
CA VAL A 41 -21.14 8.15 -23.12
C VAL A 41 -21.82 7.29 -22.06
N GLU A 42 -21.89 7.79 -20.84
CA GLU A 42 -22.59 7.16 -19.72
C GLU A 42 -24.05 7.63 -19.65
N ARG A 43 -24.28 8.94 -19.79
CA ARG A 43 -25.61 9.54 -19.64
C ARG A 43 -25.75 10.83 -20.43
N ILE A 44 -26.94 11.09 -20.95
CA ILE A 44 -27.35 12.39 -21.50
C ILE A 44 -28.65 12.79 -20.81
N GLN A 45 -28.71 14.00 -20.26
CA GLN A 45 -29.87 14.48 -19.49
C GLN A 45 -30.09 15.98 -19.66
N ASN A 46 -31.30 16.45 -19.32
CA ASN A 46 -31.54 17.88 -19.17
C ASN A 46 -31.03 18.34 -17.79
N GLY A 47 -30.20 19.39 -17.75
CA GLY A 47 -29.59 19.92 -16.53
C GLY A 47 -30.59 20.57 -15.55
N GLN A 48 -31.86 20.76 -15.93
CA GLN A 48 -32.89 21.28 -15.02
C GLN A 48 -33.63 20.21 -14.18
N GLY A 49 -33.20 18.94 -14.19
CA GLY A 49 -33.76 17.92 -13.30
C GLY A 49 -33.39 16.50 -13.72
N THR A 50 -33.21 15.64 -12.72
CA THR A 50 -32.85 14.22 -12.85
C THR A 50 -33.81 13.48 -13.78
N MET A 51 -33.30 12.93 -14.90
CA MET A 51 -34.00 11.90 -15.65
C MET A 51 -33.89 10.60 -14.84
N LEU A 52 -35.02 10.09 -14.34
CA LEU A 52 -35.09 8.76 -13.75
C LEU A 52 -34.62 7.76 -14.81
N SER A 53 -33.59 6.98 -14.47
CA SER A 53 -33.10 5.87 -15.29
C SER A 53 -34.23 4.86 -15.48
N GLY A 54 -34.80 4.83 -16.68
CA GLY A 54 -35.84 3.90 -17.07
C GLY A 54 -36.02 3.90 -18.58
N SER A 55 -35.97 2.71 -19.17
CA SER A 55 -36.29 2.47 -20.57
C SER A 55 -37.77 2.83 -20.83
N GLY A 56 -38.04 4.06 -21.26
CA GLY A 56 -39.40 4.52 -21.54
C GLY A 56 -39.39 5.81 -22.34
N ASN A 57 -40.08 5.80 -23.48
CA ASN A 57 -40.02 6.83 -24.52
C ASN A 57 -40.88 8.08 -24.24
N ASP A 58 -41.29 8.38 -23.00
CA ASP A 58 -42.49 9.20 -22.76
C ASP A 58 -42.39 10.38 -21.77
N ALA A 59 -41.22 10.74 -21.27
CA ALA A 59 -41.09 12.00 -20.51
C ALA A 59 -40.95 13.19 -21.48
N THR A 60 -42.07 13.70 -22.00
CA THR A 60 -42.07 15.01 -22.67
C THR A 60 -41.72 16.09 -21.64
N ILE A 61 -40.50 16.62 -21.69
CA ILE A 61 -40.04 17.70 -20.81
C ILE A 61 -40.39 19.05 -21.43
N TYR A 62 -40.90 19.98 -20.64
CA TYR A 62 -41.20 21.34 -21.09
C TYR A 62 -40.25 22.34 -20.44
N PHE A 63 -39.60 23.17 -21.24
CA PHE A 63 -38.88 24.34 -20.75
C PHE A 63 -39.77 25.56 -20.81
N THR A 64 -39.88 26.26 -19.68
CA THR A 64 -40.67 27.48 -19.56
C THR A 64 -39.71 28.66 -19.64
N SER A 65 -39.55 29.25 -20.83
CA SER A 65 -38.62 30.37 -20.99
C SER A 65 -39.30 31.67 -20.56
N GLY A 66 -38.77 32.35 -19.54
CA GLY A 66 -38.84 33.81 -19.51
C GLY A 66 -38.10 34.38 -20.73
N LYS A 67 -38.42 35.60 -21.19
CA LYS A 67 -37.74 36.22 -22.36
C LYS A 67 -36.21 36.08 -22.26
N GLY A 68 -35.62 35.24 -23.12
CA GLY A 68 -34.18 35.00 -23.21
C GLY A 68 -33.62 33.83 -22.39
N GLY A 69 -34.46 33.00 -21.78
CA GLY A 69 -34.00 31.85 -20.98
C GLY A 69 -33.33 30.74 -21.81
N SER A 70 -32.29 30.12 -21.24
CA SER A 70 -31.63 28.90 -21.74
C SER A 70 -31.84 27.71 -20.80
N PHE A 71 -31.61 26.50 -21.32
CA PHE A 71 -31.46 25.29 -20.52
C PHE A 71 -30.20 24.54 -20.92
N PHE A 72 -29.81 23.56 -20.10
CA PHE A 72 -28.60 22.77 -20.31
C PHE A 72 -28.94 21.34 -20.73
N VAL A 73 -28.15 20.80 -21.64
CA VAL A 73 -28.04 19.36 -21.86
C VAL A 73 -26.71 18.92 -21.28
N THR A 74 -26.77 18.14 -20.21
CA THR A 74 -25.59 17.60 -19.53
C THR A 74 -25.26 16.23 -20.12
N VAL A 75 -24.02 16.05 -20.55
CA VAL A 75 -23.48 14.78 -21.03
C VAL A 75 -22.42 14.31 -20.04
N THR A 76 -22.59 13.10 -19.52
CA THR A 76 -21.61 12.42 -18.68
C THR A 76 -20.90 11.36 -19.52
N PHE A 77 -19.57 11.45 -19.60
CA PHE A 77 -18.71 10.46 -20.23
C PHE A 77 -18.26 9.43 -19.21
N LYS A 78 -18.10 8.19 -19.68
CA LYS A 78 -17.54 7.10 -18.87
C LYS A 78 -16.13 7.46 -18.44
N GLU A 79 -15.69 6.94 -17.30
CA GLU A 79 -14.31 7.05 -16.88
C GLU A 79 -13.35 6.59 -17.99
N GLY A 80 -12.26 7.33 -18.17
CA GLY A 80 -11.29 7.06 -19.23
C GLY A 80 -11.63 7.62 -20.60
N TYR A 81 -12.78 8.28 -20.80
CA TYR A 81 -13.11 8.97 -22.05
C TYR A 81 -13.09 10.49 -21.88
N ASP A 82 -12.53 11.17 -22.89
CA ASP A 82 -12.71 12.60 -23.13
C ASP A 82 -13.88 12.83 -24.08
N LYS A 83 -14.43 14.05 -24.06
CA LYS A 83 -15.50 14.49 -24.96
C LYS A 83 -15.20 14.23 -26.45
N GLY A 84 -13.93 14.32 -26.86
CA GLY A 84 -13.55 14.15 -28.27
C GLY A 84 -14.29 15.14 -29.19
N ASP A 85 -14.77 14.65 -30.33
CA ASP A 85 -15.58 15.42 -31.28
C ASP A 85 -17.10 15.35 -30.99
N PHE A 86 -17.49 14.83 -29.82
CA PHE A 86 -18.89 14.75 -29.41
C PHE A 86 -19.54 16.13 -29.31
N LYS A 87 -20.72 16.26 -29.91
CA LYS A 87 -21.47 17.51 -30.07
C LYS A 87 -22.96 17.28 -29.86
N ILE A 88 -23.61 18.29 -29.26
CA ILE A 88 -25.06 18.39 -29.10
C ILE A 88 -25.61 19.42 -30.10
N PHE A 89 -26.76 19.11 -30.68
CA PHE A 89 -27.49 20.02 -31.58
C PHE A 89 -28.92 20.20 -31.08
N ALA A 90 -29.42 21.42 -31.18
CA ALA A 90 -30.81 21.77 -30.95
C ALA A 90 -31.43 22.23 -32.28
N ASN A 91 -32.42 21.49 -32.79
CA ASN A 91 -33.05 21.74 -34.09
C ASN A 91 -32.03 21.88 -35.24
N GLY A 92 -30.96 21.06 -35.20
CA GLY A 92 -29.88 21.08 -36.20
C GLY A 92 -28.82 22.16 -36.02
N LYS A 93 -28.94 23.04 -35.01
CA LYS A 93 -27.90 24.01 -34.66
C LYS A 93 -27.05 23.50 -33.51
N GLU A 94 -25.72 23.54 -33.65
CA GLU A 94 -24.78 23.13 -32.60
C GLU A 94 -24.97 23.98 -31.33
N ALA A 95 -25.08 23.30 -30.19
CA ALA A 95 -25.20 23.91 -28.88
C ALA A 95 -23.81 24.33 -28.36
N SER A 96 -23.75 25.44 -27.63
CA SER A 96 -22.49 25.95 -27.08
C SER A 96 -22.15 25.25 -25.77
N ILE A 97 -20.87 24.95 -25.55
CA ILE A 97 -20.40 24.41 -24.27
C ILE A 97 -20.28 25.56 -23.28
N ILE A 98 -20.91 25.43 -22.11
CA ILE A 98 -20.81 26.41 -21.02
C ILE A 98 -19.94 25.89 -19.87
N ASN A 99 -19.82 24.57 -19.76
CA ASN A 99 -19.01 23.91 -18.75
C ASN A 99 -18.38 22.63 -19.35
N ASP A 100 -17.08 22.48 -19.18
CA ASP A 100 -16.26 21.39 -19.72
C ASP A 100 -15.43 20.78 -18.59
N ASN A 101 -16.10 20.03 -17.73
CA ASN A 101 -15.45 19.29 -16.65
C ASN A 101 -14.92 17.95 -17.17
N GLU A 102 -14.00 17.34 -16.43
CA GLU A 102 -13.25 16.16 -16.88
C GLU A 102 -14.12 15.01 -17.43
N THR A 103 -15.29 14.73 -16.82
CA THR A 103 -16.22 13.69 -17.27
C THR A 103 -17.62 14.22 -17.56
N VAL A 104 -17.86 15.53 -17.39
CA VAL A 104 -19.20 16.12 -17.49
C VAL A 104 -19.16 17.41 -18.30
N VAL A 105 -19.96 17.47 -19.35
CA VAL A 105 -20.02 18.63 -20.24
C VAL A 105 -21.45 19.13 -20.32
N ASP A 106 -21.64 20.43 -20.08
CA ASP A 106 -22.94 21.09 -20.19
C ASP A 106 -23.01 21.90 -21.49
N TYR A 107 -24.03 21.58 -22.29
CA TYR A 107 -24.34 22.27 -23.54
C TYR A 107 -25.54 23.19 -23.35
N GLU A 108 -25.35 24.49 -23.57
CA GLU A 108 -26.37 25.50 -23.46
C GLU A 108 -27.23 25.59 -24.74
N VAL A 109 -28.54 25.58 -24.56
CA VAL A 109 -29.53 25.67 -25.62
C VAL A 109 -30.46 26.86 -25.37
N HIS A 110 -30.60 27.71 -26.40
CA HIS A 110 -31.53 28.85 -26.39
C HIS A 110 -32.74 28.55 -27.30
N PRO A 111 -33.87 28.10 -26.73
CA PRO A 111 -35.04 27.74 -27.52
C PRO A 111 -35.80 28.98 -28.03
N THR A 112 -36.18 28.94 -29.31
CA THR A 112 -37.12 29.89 -29.93
C THR A 112 -38.41 29.22 -30.42
N SER A 113 -38.47 27.88 -30.33
CA SER A 113 -39.57 26.98 -30.67
C SER A 113 -39.37 25.65 -29.94
N ASP A 114 -40.30 24.69 -30.10
CA ASP A 114 -40.10 23.31 -29.62
C ASP A 114 -38.75 22.78 -30.11
N VAL A 115 -38.02 22.11 -29.21
CA VAL A 115 -36.64 21.67 -29.43
C VAL A 115 -36.56 20.16 -29.56
N HIS A 116 -35.90 19.72 -30.62
CA HIS A 116 -35.42 18.37 -30.77
C HIS A 116 -33.89 18.36 -30.61
N ILE A 117 -33.42 17.61 -29.61
CA ILE A 117 -32.01 17.46 -29.28
C ILE A 117 -31.45 16.25 -30.01
N THR A 118 -30.40 16.45 -30.80
CA THR A 118 -29.64 15.39 -31.46
C THR A 118 -28.17 15.45 -31.07
N PHE A 119 -27.44 14.37 -31.28
CA PHE A 119 -25.99 14.32 -31.04
C PHE A 119 -25.24 13.57 -32.13
N THR A 120 -24.00 13.99 -32.36
CA THR A 120 -23.06 13.37 -33.30
C THR A 120 -21.65 13.36 -32.72
N GLY A 121 -20.73 12.71 -33.43
CA GLY A 121 -19.35 12.55 -32.99
C GLY A 121 -19.18 11.36 -32.04
N LYS A 122 -17.95 11.15 -31.59
CA LYS A 122 -17.51 10.06 -30.75
C LYS A 122 -16.60 10.61 -29.63
N PRO A 123 -16.87 10.23 -28.37
CA PRO A 123 -15.90 10.41 -27.31
C PRO A 123 -14.56 9.77 -27.67
N THR A 124 -13.47 10.35 -27.17
CA THR A 124 -12.12 9.84 -27.40
C THR A 124 -11.64 9.13 -26.16
N LEU A 125 -11.21 7.88 -26.28
CA LEU A 125 -10.58 7.17 -25.17
C LEU A 125 -9.26 7.88 -24.81
N LYS A 126 -9.11 8.27 -23.54
CA LYS A 126 -7.91 8.93 -22.99
C LYS A 126 -6.68 8.07 -23.26
N SER A 127 -5.52 8.70 -23.36
CA SER A 127 -4.25 8.00 -23.47
C SER A 127 -3.22 8.58 -22.53
N TYR A 128 -2.51 7.70 -21.85
CA TYR A 128 -1.62 8.00 -20.74
C TYR A 128 -0.18 7.64 -21.07
N ASN A 129 0.75 8.32 -20.38
CA ASN A 129 2.16 8.02 -20.49
C ASN A 129 2.49 6.76 -19.69
N VAL A 130 3.30 5.89 -20.29
CA VAL A 130 3.90 4.74 -19.62
C VAL A 130 5.40 4.93 -19.72
N THR A 131 6.06 5.02 -18.57
CA THR A 131 7.51 5.16 -18.49
C THR A 131 8.09 4.06 -17.61
N ALA A 132 9.39 3.81 -17.74
CA ALA A 132 10.12 2.93 -16.86
C ALA A 132 11.40 3.59 -16.34
N THR A 133 11.68 3.38 -15.05
CA THR A 133 12.85 3.93 -14.34
C THR A 133 13.49 2.82 -13.50
N PHE A 134 14.74 3.01 -13.08
CA PHE A 134 15.33 2.16 -12.05
C PHE A 134 15.14 2.79 -10.67
N TYR A 135 14.76 1.98 -9.69
CA TYR A 135 14.60 2.41 -8.31
C TYR A 135 15.92 2.33 -7.52
N ASP A 136 16.80 1.39 -7.87
CA ASP A 136 18.15 1.24 -7.33
C ASP A 136 19.23 1.74 -8.31
N ASN A 137 20.44 1.99 -7.80
CA ASN A 137 21.56 2.37 -8.64
C ASN A 137 21.96 1.18 -9.52
N GLU A 138 22.00 1.37 -10.85
CA GLU A 138 22.45 0.36 -11.84
C GLU A 138 23.84 -0.23 -11.52
N TYR A 139 24.66 0.45 -10.70
CA TYR A 139 26.06 0.13 -10.44
C TYR A 139 26.31 -0.99 -9.42
N GLU A 140 25.29 -1.55 -8.77
CA GLU A 140 25.49 -2.58 -7.73
C GLU A 140 25.31 -4.03 -8.21
N GLN A 141 24.83 -4.29 -9.44
CA GLN A 141 24.70 -5.67 -9.95
C GLN A 141 24.90 -5.78 -11.48
N ASP A 142 25.81 -6.67 -11.89
CA ASP A 142 26.11 -6.99 -13.30
C ASP A 142 25.30 -8.19 -13.85
N LEU A 143 24.42 -8.81 -13.05
CA LEU A 143 23.78 -10.10 -13.36
C LEU A 143 22.24 -10.02 -13.33
N ASP A 144 21.65 -9.82 -14.51
CA ASP A 144 20.24 -10.12 -14.76
C ASP A 144 20.14 -11.49 -15.44
N GLU A 145 19.56 -12.46 -14.74
CA GLU A 145 19.48 -13.85 -15.20
C GLU A 145 18.17 -14.13 -15.97
N PHE A 146 17.29 -13.13 -16.09
CA PHE A 146 15.99 -13.28 -16.71
C PHE A 146 15.96 -12.71 -18.13
N SER A 147 15.12 -13.33 -18.95
CA SER A 147 14.65 -12.76 -20.21
C SER A 147 13.23 -12.24 -20.03
N TYR A 148 12.85 -11.19 -20.74
CA TYR A 148 11.57 -10.51 -20.55
C TYR A 148 10.77 -10.49 -21.86
N GLU A 149 9.45 -10.49 -21.71
CA GLU A 149 8.50 -10.28 -22.79
C GLU A 149 7.44 -9.28 -22.33
N LEU A 150 7.20 -8.24 -23.13
CA LEU A 150 6.23 -7.18 -22.91
C LEU A 150 5.15 -7.26 -23.98
N LYS A 151 3.88 -7.19 -23.58
CA LYS A 151 2.76 -7.00 -24.52
C LYS A 151 1.71 -6.06 -23.94
N TYR A 152 0.94 -5.45 -24.84
CA TYR A 152 -0.19 -4.57 -24.52
C TYR A 152 -1.48 -5.24 -24.96
N VAL A 153 -2.50 -5.24 -24.09
CA VAL A 153 -3.80 -5.86 -24.34
C VAL A 153 -4.91 -4.86 -24.07
N LEU A 154 -5.74 -4.56 -25.08
CA LEU A 154 -6.92 -3.70 -24.96
C LEU A 154 -8.16 -4.48 -25.43
N GLY A 155 -9.02 -4.86 -24.49
CA GLY A 155 -10.16 -5.73 -24.80
C GLY A 155 -9.67 -7.09 -25.32
N THR A 156 -9.98 -7.40 -26.57
CA THR A 156 -9.52 -8.63 -27.25
C THR A 156 -8.31 -8.40 -28.17
N GLU A 157 -7.85 -7.15 -28.31
CA GLU A 157 -6.70 -6.81 -29.16
C GLU A 157 -5.41 -6.97 -28.35
N GLU A 158 -4.46 -7.76 -28.87
CA GLU A 158 -3.13 -7.93 -28.28
C GLU A 158 -2.03 -7.42 -29.24
N SER A 159 -1.03 -6.72 -28.71
CA SER A 159 0.15 -6.33 -29.47
C SER A 159 1.06 -7.54 -29.76
N THR A 160 1.88 -7.44 -30.81
CA THR A 160 3.01 -8.36 -30.97
C THR A 160 3.91 -8.28 -29.72
N PRO A 161 4.30 -9.42 -29.13
CA PRO A 161 5.17 -9.41 -27.96
C PRO A 161 6.55 -8.83 -28.27
N ILE A 162 7.02 -7.97 -27.38
CA ILE A 162 8.32 -7.31 -27.43
C ILE A 162 9.23 -8.04 -26.45
N LYS A 163 10.24 -8.75 -26.97
CA LYS A 163 11.21 -9.48 -26.13
C LYS A 163 12.31 -8.53 -25.67
N ALA A 164 12.87 -8.72 -24.49
CA ALA A 164 14.07 -8.07 -24.00
C ALA A 164 14.94 -9.10 -23.27
N ALA A 165 16.26 -8.97 -23.37
CA ALA A 165 17.21 -9.89 -22.74
C ALA A 165 17.64 -9.45 -21.33
N SER A 166 17.21 -8.26 -20.88
CA SER A 166 17.45 -7.73 -19.54
C SER A 166 16.42 -6.67 -19.14
N LEU A 167 16.36 -6.29 -17.85
CA LEU A 167 15.58 -5.17 -17.34
C LEU A 167 16.01 -3.84 -17.96
N ALA A 168 17.31 -3.65 -18.21
CA ALA A 168 17.80 -2.45 -18.87
C ALA A 168 17.26 -2.33 -20.30
N GLU A 169 17.29 -3.44 -21.05
CA GLU A 169 16.72 -3.46 -22.40
C GLU A 169 15.18 -3.33 -22.35
N LEU A 170 14.52 -3.91 -21.34
CA LEU A 170 13.08 -3.76 -21.12
C LEU A 170 12.71 -2.29 -20.84
N LYS A 171 13.46 -1.61 -19.96
CA LYS A 171 13.30 -0.18 -19.66
C LYS A 171 13.39 0.64 -20.92
N ASP A 172 14.45 0.42 -21.70
CA ASP A 172 14.69 1.18 -22.92
C ASP A 172 13.60 0.88 -23.95
N LYS A 173 13.07 -0.35 -24.01
CA LYS A 173 11.93 -0.70 -24.86
C LYS A 173 10.64 -0.01 -24.44
N ILE A 174 10.33 0.02 -23.14
CA ILE A 174 9.17 0.75 -22.60
C ILE A 174 9.29 2.24 -22.93
N ASN A 175 10.47 2.84 -22.72
CA ASN A 175 10.68 4.28 -22.94
C ASN A 175 10.88 4.68 -24.41
N SER A 176 11.37 3.77 -25.26
CA SER A 176 11.54 4.01 -26.70
C SER A 176 10.20 4.07 -27.43
N ASP A 177 9.19 3.38 -26.90
CA ASP A 177 7.81 3.53 -27.31
C ASP A 177 7.23 4.78 -26.63
N VAL A 178 7.43 5.96 -27.24
CA VAL A 178 6.72 7.21 -26.88
C VAL A 178 5.25 7.11 -27.33
N LYS A 179 4.57 6.02 -26.96
CA LYS A 179 3.18 5.76 -27.25
C LYS A 179 2.41 6.11 -26.00
N LYS A 180 1.53 7.09 -26.12
CA LYS A 180 0.45 7.20 -25.13
C LYS A 180 -0.40 5.93 -25.26
N VAL A 181 -0.55 5.21 -24.15
CA VAL A 181 -1.30 3.97 -24.08
C VAL A 181 -2.75 4.29 -23.71
N LYS A 182 -3.71 3.68 -24.41
CA LYS A 182 -5.14 3.94 -24.20
C LYS A 182 -5.59 3.51 -22.80
N HIS A 183 -6.49 4.28 -22.20
CA HIS A 183 -7.13 3.94 -20.93
C HIS A 183 -7.70 2.51 -20.97
N GLY A 184 -7.48 1.74 -19.91
CA GLY A 184 -7.93 0.36 -19.77
C GLY A 184 -7.06 -0.68 -20.49
N THR A 185 -5.98 -0.26 -21.16
CA THR A 185 -4.98 -1.20 -21.69
C THR A 185 -4.27 -1.89 -20.52
N LYS A 186 -4.08 -3.21 -20.63
CA LYS A 186 -3.26 -4.01 -19.74
C LYS A 186 -1.87 -4.16 -20.31
N ILE A 187 -0.85 -3.77 -19.56
CA ILE A 187 0.54 -4.06 -19.85
C ILE A 187 0.87 -5.39 -19.17
N ILE A 188 1.32 -6.36 -19.96
CA ILE A 188 1.70 -7.67 -19.47
C ILE A 188 3.21 -7.79 -19.65
N ILE A 189 3.93 -7.83 -18.55
CA ILE A 189 5.38 -8.09 -18.53
C ILE A 189 5.58 -9.50 -18.01
N THR A 190 6.39 -10.29 -18.71
CA THR A 190 6.69 -11.67 -18.38
C THR A 190 8.20 -11.84 -18.26
N ALA A 191 8.71 -12.14 -17.07
CA ALA A 191 10.09 -12.55 -16.84
C ALA A 191 10.21 -14.07 -16.93
N THR A 192 11.23 -14.55 -17.63
CA THR A 192 11.52 -15.96 -17.86
C THR A 192 12.97 -16.28 -17.51
N HIS A 193 13.18 -17.16 -16.54
CA HIS A 193 14.49 -17.70 -16.18
C HIS A 193 14.65 -19.15 -16.65
N THR A 194 15.85 -19.50 -17.11
CA THR A 194 16.23 -20.87 -17.50
C THR A 194 17.41 -21.29 -16.64
N GLY A 195 17.26 -22.33 -15.81
CA GLY A 195 18.30 -22.76 -14.87
C GLY A 195 17.71 -23.30 -13.56
N GLU A 196 18.51 -23.30 -12.49
CA GLU A 196 18.05 -23.71 -11.17
C GLU A 196 16.85 -22.86 -10.70
N ILE A 197 15.93 -23.47 -9.94
CA ILE A 197 14.65 -22.84 -9.62
C ILE A 197 14.84 -21.70 -8.58
N ALA A 198 14.99 -20.47 -9.09
CA ALA A 198 15.01 -19.19 -8.38
C ALA A 198 13.76 -18.32 -8.67
N PHE A 199 12.98 -17.88 -7.66
CA PHE A 199 11.81 -17.01 -7.81
C PHE A 199 12.12 -15.52 -8.08
N PRO A 200 11.77 -14.93 -9.23
CA PRO A 200 11.83 -13.48 -9.36
C PRO A 200 11.03 -12.78 -8.24
N ASP A 201 11.63 -11.85 -7.49
CA ASP A 201 11.01 -11.16 -6.35
C ASP A 201 9.83 -10.28 -6.82
N ASP A 202 8.82 -10.12 -5.98
CA ASP A 202 7.62 -9.32 -6.25
C ASP A 202 7.88 -7.83 -6.47
N TYR A 203 8.98 -7.33 -5.93
CA TYR A 203 9.45 -5.96 -6.02
C TYR A 203 10.41 -5.73 -7.20
N MET A 204 10.68 -6.74 -8.04
CA MET A 204 11.40 -6.51 -9.30
C MET A 204 10.71 -5.44 -10.16
N LEU A 205 9.38 -5.41 -10.13
CA LEU A 205 8.56 -4.38 -10.74
C LEU A 205 7.65 -3.74 -9.69
N HIS A 206 7.70 -2.43 -9.59
CA HIS A 206 6.80 -1.62 -8.79
C HIS A 206 6.16 -0.54 -9.68
N CYS A 207 4.88 -0.23 -9.49
CA CYS A 207 4.18 0.76 -10.30
C CYS A 207 3.78 1.95 -9.45
N GLN A 208 4.15 3.15 -9.90
CA GLN A 208 3.63 4.41 -9.38
C GLN A 208 2.61 4.99 -10.35
N TYR A 209 1.45 5.37 -9.83
CA TYR A 209 0.37 5.99 -10.57
C TYR A 209 0.25 7.46 -10.17
N SER A 210 -0.01 8.34 -11.13
CA SER A 210 -0.24 9.78 -10.83
C SER A 210 -1.60 10.07 -10.17
N GLY A 211 -2.45 9.06 -9.99
CA GLY A 211 -3.78 9.14 -9.39
C GLY A 211 -4.09 7.98 -8.44
N PHE A 212 -5.32 7.45 -8.46
CA PHE A 212 -5.71 6.30 -7.63
C PHE A 212 -4.81 5.09 -7.90
N VAL A 213 -4.24 4.54 -6.83
CA VAL A 213 -3.36 3.36 -6.89
C VAL A 213 -4.21 2.14 -7.25
N ASN A 214 -3.87 1.46 -8.35
CA ASN A 214 -4.54 0.23 -8.76
C ASN A 214 -3.57 -0.95 -8.89
N TYR A 215 -4.14 -2.13 -8.67
CA TYR A 215 -3.44 -3.39 -8.40
C TYR A 215 -2.60 -3.88 -9.59
N VAL A 216 -1.40 -4.35 -9.29
CA VAL A 216 -0.61 -5.20 -10.18
C VAL A 216 -0.98 -6.65 -9.85
N GLU A 217 -1.65 -7.34 -10.75
CA GLU A 217 -1.86 -8.79 -10.58
C GLU A 217 -0.55 -9.49 -10.93
N LYS A 218 -0.11 -10.38 -10.05
CA LYS A 218 1.16 -11.10 -10.19
C LYS A 218 0.86 -12.58 -10.23
N ASN A 219 1.44 -13.25 -11.22
CA ASN A 219 1.30 -14.69 -11.37
C ASN A 219 2.69 -15.29 -11.59
N THR A 220 2.96 -16.41 -10.95
CA THR A 220 4.21 -17.17 -11.16
C THR A 220 3.86 -18.61 -11.49
N LYS A 221 4.48 -19.12 -12.56
CA LYS A 221 4.30 -20.48 -13.10
C LYS A 221 5.63 -21.13 -13.49
N ILE A 222 5.76 -22.45 -13.26
CA ILE A 222 6.82 -23.27 -13.84
C ILE A 222 6.29 -23.93 -15.11
N VAL A 223 7.07 -23.87 -16.19
CA VAL A 223 6.77 -24.48 -17.48
C VAL A 223 7.99 -25.27 -17.95
N GLY A 224 8.00 -26.58 -17.70
CA GLY A 224 9.17 -27.43 -17.97
C GLY A 224 10.32 -27.07 -17.02
N ASP A 225 11.48 -26.71 -17.59
CA ASP A 225 12.68 -26.23 -16.90
C ASP A 225 12.72 -24.70 -16.74
N LYS A 226 11.65 -24.01 -17.15
CA LYS A 226 11.57 -22.55 -17.12
C LYS A 226 10.67 -22.06 -16.02
N GLN A 227 11.07 -20.95 -15.44
CA GLN A 227 10.21 -20.19 -14.53
C GLN A 227 9.71 -18.95 -15.23
N VAL A 228 8.42 -18.69 -15.09
CA VAL A 228 7.74 -17.60 -15.76
C VAL A 228 6.96 -16.81 -14.72
N LYS A 229 7.32 -15.54 -14.55
CA LYS A 229 6.55 -14.61 -13.72
C LYS A 229 5.95 -13.52 -14.59
N THR A 230 4.67 -13.26 -14.37
CA THR A 230 3.90 -12.29 -15.14
C THR A 230 3.33 -11.22 -14.21
N TRP A 231 3.47 -9.97 -14.62
CA TRP A 231 2.82 -8.81 -14.02
C TRP A 231 1.82 -8.25 -15.01
N GLU A 232 0.58 -8.05 -14.54
CA GLU A 232 -0.48 -7.38 -15.29
C GLU A 232 -0.75 -6.00 -14.67
N ILE A 233 -0.54 -4.95 -15.46
CA ILE A 233 -0.62 -3.55 -15.03
C ILE A 233 -1.72 -2.86 -15.83
N ALA A 234 -2.75 -2.33 -15.16
CA ALA A 234 -3.82 -1.61 -15.82
C ALA A 234 -3.46 -0.13 -16.02
N VAL A 235 -3.51 0.36 -17.27
CA VAL A 235 -3.25 1.76 -17.60
C VAL A 235 -4.53 2.57 -17.42
N LEU A 236 -4.67 3.20 -16.26
CA LEU A 236 -5.84 4.04 -15.90
C LEU A 236 -5.48 5.52 -15.74
N SER A 237 -4.20 5.80 -15.51
CA SER A 237 -3.56 7.12 -15.46
C SER A 237 -2.16 7.02 -16.07
N ASP A 238 -1.37 8.10 -16.00
CA ASP A 238 0.07 7.98 -16.25
C ASP A 238 0.67 6.97 -15.26
N VAL A 239 1.53 6.09 -15.76
CA VAL A 239 2.17 4.99 -15.01
C VAL A 239 3.69 5.09 -15.15
N GLU A 240 4.39 5.10 -14.01
CA GLU A 240 5.83 4.88 -13.94
C GLU A 240 6.07 3.46 -13.42
N ILE A 241 6.74 2.63 -14.24
CA ILE A 241 7.17 1.28 -13.89
C ILE A 241 8.59 1.36 -13.35
N GLN A 242 8.74 1.24 -12.04
CA GLN A 242 10.01 1.19 -11.35
C GLN A 242 10.55 -0.23 -11.36
N LEU A 243 11.68 -0.41 -12.04
CA LEU A 243 12.42 -1.66 -12.12
C LEU A 243 13.47 -1.70 -11.00
N ARG A 244 13.65 -2.86 -10.38
CA ARG A 244 14.71 -3.09 -9.39
C ARG A 244 15.64 -4.17 -9.88
N LEU A 245 16.84 -3.77 -10.29
CA LEU A 245 17.86 -4.70 -10.74
C LEU A 245 18.38 -5.54 -9.58
N SER A 246 18.46 -4.98 -8.36
CA SER A 246 18.90 -5.71 -7.18
C SER A 246 18.10 -6.97 -6.88
N MET A 247 16.87 -7.02 -7.38
CA MET A 247 15.90 -8.10 -7.17
C MET A 247 15.99 -9.19 -8.26
N THR A 248 16.87 -9.07 -9.26
CA THR A 248 17.13 -10.12 -10.28
C THR A 248 18.11 -11.19 -9.79
N GLY A 249 18.91 -10.89 -8.76
CA GLY A 249 19.91 -11.81 -8.23
C GLY A 249 19.28 -13.03 -7.54
N GLN A 250 19.91 -14.20 -7.70
CA GLN A 250 19.45 -15.46 -7.11
C GLN A 250 19.32 -15.43 -5.57
N SER A 251 19.95 -14.50 -4.87
CA SER A 251 19.85 -14.41 -3.40
C SER A 251 18.54 -13.77 -2.92
N TYR A 252 17.92 -12.91 -3.73
CA TYR A 252 16.69 -12.20 -3.38
C TYR A 252 15.44 -13.03 -3.66
N SER A 253 15.55 -13.93 -4.62
CA SER A 253 14.53 -14.89 -5.00
C SER A 253 14.19 -15.98 -3.96
N ARG A 254 14.86 -15.94 -2.80
CA ARG A 254 14.83 -16.99 -1.76
C ARG A 254 14.20 -16.51 -0.45
N LYS A 255 13.52 -15.36 -0.46
CA LYS A 255 12.92 -14.76 0.74
C LYS A 255 11.52 -15.32 0.99
N ILE A 256 11.29 -15.84 2.20
CA ILE A 256 9.94 -16.05 2.71
C ILE A 256 9.37 -14.67 3.01
N TYR A 257 8.21 -14.35 2.43
CA TYR A 257 7.47 -13.15 2.80
C TYR A 257 6.59 -13.46 4.01
N THR A 258 6.81 -12.78 5.12
CA THR A 258 5.90 -12.80 6.26
C THR A 258 5.38 -11.41 6.52
N ASP A 259 4.09 -11.29 6.81
CA ASP A 259 3.57 -10.06 7.37
C ASP A 259 4.03 -9.93 8.84
N LEU A 260 4.31 -8.70 9.28
CA LEU A 260 4.54 -8.33 10.68
C LEU A 260 5.62 -9.11 11.50
N THR A 261 6.77 -9.43 10.90
CA THR A 261 7.99 -9.89 11.61
C THR A 261 7.82 -11.16 12.46
N LEU A 262 6.95 -12.10 12.07
CA LEU A 262 6.85 -13.39 12.77
C LEU A 262 8.07 -14.29 12.52
N LEU A 263 8.55 -14.36 11.27
CA LEU A 263 9.65 -15.24 10.86
C LEU A 263 10.91 -14.45 10.52
N VAL A 264 12.06 -15.07 10.78
CA VAL A 264 13.38 -14.55 10.39
C VAL A 264 13.91 -15.26 9.14
N GLY A 265 13.09 -15.20 8.08
CA GLY A 265 13.44 -15.58 6.72
C GLY A 265 13.86 -17.03 6.48
N GLY A 266 13.78 -17.47 5.22
CA GLY A 266 14.32 -18.76 4.74
C GLY A 266 13.59 -20.02 5.23
N VAL A 267 13.59 -21.07 4.41
CA VAL A 267 13.08 -22.40 4.78
C VAL A 267 14.28 -23.29 5.07
N TYR A 268 14.14 -24.21 6.02
CA TYR A 268 15.17 -25.13 6.48
C TYR A 268 14.66 -26.57 6.41
N ASP A 269 15.56 -27.52 6.18
CA ASP A 269 15.24 -28.95 6.16
C ASP A 269 15.18 -29.55 7.57
N GLY A 270 14.95 -30.87 7.65
CA GLY A 270 14.87 -31.61 8.90
C GLY A 270 16.13 -31.53 9.79
N ASP A 271 17.29 -31.24 9.18
CA ASP A 271 18.59 -31.10 9.82
C ASP A 271 18.95 -29.62 10.09
N PHE A 272 18.01 -28.70 9.86
CA PHE A 272 18.20 -27.25 10.00
C PHE A 272 19.26 -26.67 9.06
N ASN A 273 19.45 -27.27 7.89
CA ASN A 273 20.19 -26.65 6.80
C ASN A 273 19.24 -25.79 5.97
N ARG A 274 19.71 -24.62 5.56
CA ARG A 274 18.91 -23.70 4.74
C ARG A 274 18.62 -24.36 3.38
N ILE A 275 17.34 -24.45 3.05
CA ILE A 275 16.87 -24.88 1.75
C ILE A 275 16.98 -23.68 0.81
N GLU A 276 17.97 -23.72 -0.05
CA GLU A 276 18.31 -22.59 -0.92
C GLU A 276 17.48 -22.54 -2.20
N THR A 277 16.83 -23.65 -2.60
CA THR A 277 16.07 -23.71 -3.87
C THR A 277 14.73 -24.41 -3.73
N LEU A 278 13.79 -24.06 -4.62
CA LEU A 278 12.48 -24.71 -4.64
C LEU A 278 12.61 -26.19 -5.00
N GLN A 279 13.55 -26.54 -5.87
CA GLN A 279 13.84 -27.95 -6.19
C GLN A 279 14.30 -28.69 -4.93
N ALA A 280 15.23 -28.11 -4.17
CA ALA A 280 15.64 -28.68 -2.88
C ALA A 280 14.45 -28.80 -1.92
N LEU A 281 13.57 -27.80 -1.83
CA LEU A 281 12.34 -27.87 -1.01
C LEU A 281 11.43 -29.04 -1.40
N TYR A 282 11.28 -29.30 -2.70
CA TYR A 282 10.49 -30.43 -3.21
C TYR A 282 11.21 -31.77 -3.15
N ASP A 283 12.55 -31.80 -3.18
CA ASP A 283 13.34 -33.00 -3.01
C ASP A 283 13.45 -33.41 -1.53
N THR A 284 13.36 -32.45 -0.60
CA THR A 284 13.29 -32.71 0.85
C THR A 284 12.12 -33.65 1.14
N GLN A 285 12.46 -34.85 1.61
CA GLN A 285 11.50 -35.86 2.06
C GLN A 285 11.12 -35.67 3.53
N ASP A 286 11.95 -34.95 4.28
CA ASP A 286 11.75 -34.65 5.69
C ASP A 286 10.83 -33.43 5.89
N LYS A 287 10.59 -33.11 7.17
CA LYS A 287 9.90 -31.89 7.56
C LYS A 287 10.70 -30.67 7.14
N ILE A 288 9.98 -29.56 7.02
CA ILE A 288 10.56 -28.27 6.70
C ILE A 288 10.18 -27.25 7.77
N TYR A 289 11.08 -26.31 8.00
CA TYR A 289 11.03 -25.42 9.13
C TYR A 289 11.29 -23.99 8.70
N ALA A 290 10.71 -23.02 9.41
CA ALA A 290 11.11 -21.62 9.28
C ALA A 290 11.46 -21.04 10.66
N PRO A 291 12.57 -20.28 10.77
CA PRO A 291 12.98 -19.68 12.03
C PRO A 291 12.00 -18.58 12.41
N LEU A 292 11.65 -18.53 13.69
CA LEU A 292 10.90 -17.42 14.26
C LEU A 292 11.81 -16.22 14.45
N ASP A 293 11.22 -15.02 14.45
CA ASP A 293 11.90 -13.83 14.92
C ASP A 293 12.31 -13.98 16.38
N ASP A 294 13.49 -13.43 16.73
CA ASP A 294 14.02 -13.49 18.09
C ASP A 294 13.25 -12.49 18.95
N ASN A 295 12.04 -12.91 19.30
CA ASN A 295 11.02 -12.05 19.84
C ASN A 295 10.26 -12.79 20.93
N ALA A 296 10.38 -12.33 22.16
CA ALA A 296 9.87 -13.05 23.32
C ALA A 296 8.35 -13.12 23.33
N VAL A 297 7.68 -12.15 22.71
CA VAL A 297 6.22 -12.24 22.52
C VAL A 297 5.89 -13.33 21.51
N VAL A 298 6.63 -13.42 20.40
CA VAL A 298 6.47 -14.53 19.44
C VAL A 298 6.70 -15.88 20.12
N ARG A 299 7.78 -16.01 20.92
CA ARG A 299 8.07 -17.24 21.69
C ARG A 299 6.95 -17.58 22.68
N HIS A 300 6.45 -16.58 23.41
CA HIS A 300 5.32 -16.77 24.34
C HIS A 300 4.03 -17.20 23.61
N LEU A 301 3.72 -16.58 22.47
CA LEU A 301 2.56 -16.95 21.66
C LEU A 301 2.72 -18.36 21.06
N ALA A 302 3.93 -18.72 20.62
CA ALA A 302 4.27 -20.06 20.16
C ALA A 302 4.06 -21.14 21.25
N GLU A 303 4.23 -20.79 22.53
CA GLU A 303 3.97 -21.70 23.64
C GLU A 303 2.51 -21.72 24.11
N LYS A 304 1.82 -20.58 24.10
CA LYS A 304 0.51 -20.40 24.77
C LYS A 304 -0.67 -20.32 23.81
N TYR A 305 -0.55 -19.52 22.76
CA TYR A 305 -1.64 -19.32 21.79
C TYR A 305 -1.65 -20.41 20.72
N LYS A 306 -0.46 -20.75 20.19
CA LYS A 306 -0.16 -21.80 19.21
C LYS A 306 -0.85 -21.69 17.86
N LYS A 307 -2.01 -21.05 17.74
CA LYS A 307 -2.78 -20.99 16.50
C LYS A 307 -2.11 -20.08 15.49
N VAL A 308 -1.75 -20.66 14.35
CA VAL A 308 -1.18 -19.94 13.21
C VAL A 308 -2.03 -20.16 11.97
N THR A 309 -2.03 -19.18 11.09
CA THR A 309 -2.54 -19.30 9.74
C THR A 309 -1.34 -19.42 8.80
N VAL A 310 -1.28 -20.54 8.06
CA VAL A 310 -0.28 -20.79 7.03
C VAL A 310 -0.99 -20.90 5.69
N ASN A 311 -0.76 -19.97 4.78
CA ASN A 311 -1.39 -19.92 3.45
C ASN A 311 -2.93 -20.06 3.51
N GLY A 312 -3.55 -19.32 4.43
CA GLY A 312 -5.00 -19.32 4.65
C GLY A 312 -5.56 -20.53 5.40
N LYS A 313 -4.71 -21.47 5.84
CA LYS A 313 -5.13 -22.59 6.69
C LYS A 313 -4.74 -22.35 8.14
N THR A 314 -5.73 -22.32 9.02
CA THR A 314 -5.50 -22.15 10.45
C THR A 314 -5.41 -23.49 11.16
N ALA A 315 -4.34 -23.69 11.94
CA ALA A 315 -4.13 -24.86 12.79
C ALA A 315 -3.26 -24.51 14.00
N ASP A 316 -3.13 -25.45 14.93
CA ASP A 316 -2.10 -25.34 15.98
C ASP A 316 -0.72 -25.53 15.34
N GLY A 317 0.10 -24.49 15.43
CA GLY A 317 1.49 -24.49 14.99
C GLY A 317 2.32 -25.48 15.80
N LYS A 318 3.23 -26.16 15.11
CA LYS A 318 4.22 -27.04 15.73
C LYS A 318 5.52 -26.26 15.85
N PHE A 319 5.79 -25.75 17.04
CA PHE A 319 6.99 -24.97 17.35
C PHE A 319 8.06 -25.82 18.03
N PHE A 320 9.32 -25.55 17.74
CA PHE A 320 10.47 -26.26 18.31
C PHE A 320 11.63 -25.30 18.54
N TYR A 321 12.35 -25.54 19.64
CA TYR A 321 13.57 -24.84 19.97
C TYR A 321 14.76 -25.73 19.61
N ASN A 322 15.66 -25.23 18.76
CA ASN A 322 16.88 -25.93 18.40
C ASN A 322 18.00 -25.52 19.37
N GLU A 323 18.47 -26.47 20.17
CA GLU A 323 19.51 -26.24 21.16
C GLU A 323 20.90 -25.96 20.55
N THR A 324 21.11 -26.32 19.29
CA THR A 324 22.41 -26.17 18.62
C THR A 324 22.68 -24.72 18.22
N ASP A 325 21.68 -24.06 17.63
CA ASP A 325 21.76 -22.67 17.16
C ASP A 325 21.04 -21.68 18.09
N LYS A 326 20.39 -22.18 19.15
CA LYS A 326 19.62 -21.41 20.14
C LYS A 326 18.42 -20.65 19.55
N ARG A 327 17.80 -21.16 18.50
CA ARG A 327 16.67 -20.51 17.80
C ARG A 327 15.37 -21.29 17.89
N TRP A 328 14.26 -20.55 17.83
CA TRP A 328 12.92 -21.11 17.67
C TRP A 328 12.56 -21.22 16.20
N TYR A 329 11.75 -22.22 15.90
CA TYR A 329 11.28 -22.51 14.56
C TYR A 329 9.83 -23.01 14.59
N ILE A 330 9.16 -22.92 13.44
CA ILE A 330 7.84 -23.49 13.18
C ILE A 330 7.88 -24.51 12.04
N GLU A 331 7.13 -25.60 12.18
CA GLU A 331 6.98 -26.64 11.17
C GLU A 331 5.99 -26.14 10.14
N LEU A 332 6.43 -26.18 8.89
CA LEU A 332 5.61 -25.79 7.77
C LEU A 332 5.19 -27.06 7.04
N ASP A 333 3.93 -27.08 6.61
CA ASP A 333 3.48 -28.11 5.69
C ASP A 333 4.08 -27.79 4.31
N LYS A 334 4.70 -28.80 3.71
CA LYS A 334 5.16 -28.69 2.33
C LYS A 334 4.01 -28.32 1.41
N PRO A 335 4.17 -27.35 0.49
CA PRO A 335 3.14 -27.03 -0.49
C PRO A 335 2.79 -28.28 -1.28
N SER A 336 1.48 -28.55 -1.43
CA SER A 336 0.97 -29.78 -2.05
C SER A 336 1.16 -29.82 -3.57
N ALA A 337 1.41 -28.67 -4.18
CA ALA A 337 1.72 -28.51 -5.59
C ALA A 337 2.26 -27.10 -5.81
N TYR A 338 2.91 -26.92 -6.95
CA TYR A 338 3.23 -25.62 -7.50
C TYR A 338 1.95 -24.76 -7.60
N GLN A 339 1.77 -23.77 -6.74
CA GLN A 339 0.57 -22.94 -6.77
C GLN A 339 0.67 -21.92 -7.90
N ASN A 340 0.09 -22.25 -9.05
CA ASN A 340 -0.09 -21.29 -10.14
C ASN A 340 -0.74 -20.00 -9.60
N GLY A 341 -0.01 -18.89 -9.66
CA GLY A 341 -0.52 -17.56 -9.27
C GLY A 341 -0.01 -16.98 -7.96
N ARG A 342 0.74 -17.73 -7.16
CA ARG A 342 1.51 -17.18 -6.03
C ARG A 342 2.88 -17.84 -6.07
N ALA A 343 3.92 -17.07 -6.37
CA ALA A 343 5.28 -17.55 -6.12
C ALA A 343 5.31 -17.99 -4.64
N ASP A 344 5.56 -19.27 -4.38
CA ASP A 344 5.43 -19.91 -3.07
C ASP A 344 6.35 -19.25 -2.02
N GLY A 345 5.83 -18.22 -1.36
CA GLY A 345 6.18 -17.84 0.00
C GLY A 345 5.12 -18.41 0.95
N TYR A 346 5.50 -18.60 2.22
CA TYR A 346 4.50 -18.92 3.24
C TYR A 346 3.94 -17.63 3.80
N ASP A 347 2.65 -17.39 3.58
CA ASP A 347 1.89 -16.42 4.37
C ASP A 347 1.67 -17.05 5.75
N VAL A 348 2.57 -16.73 6.69
CA VAL A 348 2.52 -17.20 8.07
C VAL A 348 2.28 -16.03 8.99
N ASP A 349 1.18 -16.09 9.73
CA ASP A 349 0.95 -15.23 10.87
C ASP A 349 0.24 -16.00 12.00
N PHE A 350 0.19 -15.43 13.20
CA PHE A 350 -0.75 -15.91 14.20
C PHE A 350 -2.19 -15.73 13.72
N ALA A 351 -3.05 -16.69 14.06
CA ALA A 351 -4.42 -16.70 13.57
C ALA A 351 -5.25 -15.50 14.06
N GLU A 352 -6.29 -15.15 13.30
CA GLU A 352 -7.28 -14.14 13.67
C GLU A 352 -7.73 -14.32 15.14
N GLY A 353 -7.79 -13.20 15.88
CA GLY A 353 -8.05 -13.18 17.31
C GLY A 353 -6.79 -13.17 18.19
N VAL A 354 -5.58 -13.23 17.61
CA VAL A 354 -4.33 -13.09 18.38
C VAL A 354 -4.27 -11.77 19.15
N GLU A 355 -4.75 -10.66 18.58
CA GLU A 355 -4.79 -9.37 19.28
C GLU A 355 -5.73 -9.39 20.50
N ASP A 356 -6.88 -10.04 20.38
CA ASP A 356 -7.84 -10.20 21.47
C ASP A 356 -7.27 -11.10 22.56
N TYR A 357 -6.58 -12.18 22.18
CA TYR A 357 -5.82 -13.03 23.10
C TYR A 357 -4.75 -12.22 23.85
N MET A 358 -3.89 -11.50 23.12
CA MET A 358 -2.81 -10.71 23.71
C MET A 358 -3.33 -9.63 24.65
N ARG A 359 -4.46 -8.99 24.32
CA ARG A 359 -5.13 -8.01 25.18
C ARG A 359 -5.64 -8.62 26.48
N GLY A 360 -6.06 -9.89 26.46
CA GLY A 360 -6.52 -10.63 27.64
C GLY A 360 -5.44 -11.34 28.43
N ASP A 361 -4.24 -11.51 27.86
CA ASP A 361 -3.13 -12.24 28.49
C ASP A 361 -2.41 -11.35 29.53
N SER A 362 -2.53 -11.73 30.80
CA SER A 362 -1.94 -11.00 31.92
C SER A 362 -0.41 -10.89 31.89
N ALA A 363 0.28 -11.74 31.13
CA ALA A 363 1.74 -11.71 30.97
C ALA A 363 2.22 -10.65 29.97
N LEU A 364 1.32 -10.16 29.11
CA LEU A 364 1.62 -9.18 28.08
C LEU A 364 1.17 -7.78 28.50
N THR A 365 1.85 -6.77 27.97
CA THR A 365 1.52 -5.36 28.18
C THR A 365 1.91 -4.53 26.96
N ARG A 366 1.18 -3.43 26.76
CA ARG A 366 1.54 -2.37 25.80
C ARG A 366 2.17 -1.16 26.49
N GLU A 367 2.26 -1.20 27.82
CA GLU A 367 2.81 -0.10 28.59
C GLU A 367 4.32 0.01 28.38
N ASN A 368 4.76 1.22 28.09
CA ASN A 368 6.17 1.54 27.99
C ASN A 368 6.81 1.54 29.37
N ILE A 369 8.10 1.21 29.41
CA ILE A 369 8.93 1.36 30.61
C ILE A 369 9.36 2.82 30.66
N GLU A 370 8.98 3.55 31.69
CA GLU A 370 9.41 4.94 31.87
C GLU A 370 10.91 4.98 32.17
N PHE A 371 11.67 5.78 31.41
CA PHE A 371 13.08 6.00 31.67
C PHE A 371 13.35 7.45 32.06
N LYS A 372 14.16 7.65 33.08
CA LYS A 372 14.58 8.97 33.57
C LYS A 372 16.08 8.99 33.80
N SER A 373 16.78 9.97 33.23
CA SER A 373 18.19 10.16 33.56
C SER A 373 18.70 11.54 33.21
N LYS A 374 19.20 12.29 34.19
CA LYS A 374 19.78 13.63 33.97
C LYS A 374 21.23 13.64 33.54
N ILE A 375 21.83 12.47 33.40
CA ILE A 375 23.27 12.30 33.16
C ILE A 375 23.56 11.83 31.73
N MET A 376 22.52 11.76 30.89
CA MET A 376 22.59 11.39 29.49
C MET A 376 22.85 12.61 28.61
N ASP A 377 23.65 12.42 27.56
CA ASP A 377 23.91 13.40 26.51
C ASP A 377 22.75 13.48 25.51
N TRP A 378 21.96 12.42 25.37
CA TRP A 378 20.75 12.43 24.53
C TRP A 378 19.62 13.31 25.13
N GLY A 379 19.67 13.61 26.43
CA GLY A 379 18.66 14.41 27.15
C GLY A 379 17.96 13.61 28.25
N GLU A 380 17.15 14.29 29.10
CA GLU A 380 16.65 13.71 30.36
C GLU A 380 15.75 12.47 30.20
N ASN A 381 15.19 12.24 29.01
CA ASN A 381 14.25 11.14 28.71
C ASN A 381 14.48 10.51 27.32
N ASP A 382 15.63 10.75 26.68
CA ASP A 382 15.92 10.20 25.35
C ASP A 382 16.76 8.92 25.49
N TYR A 383 16.21 7.79 25.04
CA TYR A 383 16.80 6.46 25.16
C TYR A 383 16.30 5.54 24.06
N LEU A 384 17.15 4.58 23.70
CA LEU A 384 16.77 3.44 22.85
C LEU A 384 16.48 2.24 23.75
N LEU A 385 15.20 1.88 23.84
CA LEU A 385 14.74 0.66 24.48
C LEU A 385 14.70 -0.47 23.45
N ASN A 386 15.59 -1.45 23.62
CA ASN A 386 15.53 -2.68 22.87
C ASN A 386 14.74 -3.69 23.71
N ALA A 387 13.44 -3.75 23.44
CA ALA A 387 12.54 -4.75 23.98
C ALA A 387 11.94 -5.53 22.82
N GLU A 388 11.97 -6.85 22.92
CA GLU A 388 11.35 -7.75 21.96
C GLU A 388 9.82 -7.60 21.99
N ARG A 389 9.23 -7.17 20.86
CA ARG A 389 7.82 -6.77 20.76
C ARG A 389 7.16 -7.36 19.54
N TYR A 390 5.93 -7.84 19.68
CA TYR A 390 5.07 -8.22 18.55
C TYR A 390 3.73 -7.50 18.69
N GLY A 391 3.24 -6.87 17.61
CA GLY A 391 1.99 -6.09 17.65
C GLY A 391 1.97 -4.97 18.70
N SER A 392 3.12 -4.36 19.00
CA SER A 392 3.34 -3.41 20.11
C SER A 392 3.20 -3.97 21.54
N TYR A 393 2.96 -5.25 21.71
CA TYR A 393 3.01 -5.91 23.01
C TYR A 393 4.44 -6.29 23.35
N ARG A 394 4.76 -6.29 24.64
CA ARG A 394 5.95 -6.93 25.23
C ARG A 394 5.50 -7.84 26.37
N LEU A 395 6.34 -8.79 26.72
CA LEU A 395 6.21 -9.50 27.99
C LEU A 395 6.61 -8.59 29.16
N LYS A 396 5.85 -8.67 30.25
CA LYS A 396 6.11 -7.90 31.49
C LYS A 396 7.45 -8.24 32.12
N ASN A 397 7.80 -9.53 32.08
CA ASN A 397 8.96 -10.08 32.78
C ASN A 397 10.09 -10.54 31.85
N ASN A 398 10.11 -10.08 30.60
CA ASN A 398 11.15 -10.46 29.64
C ASN A 398 12.38 -9.58 29.73
N ARG A 399 13.55 -10.15 29.39
CA ARG A 399 14.79 -9.39 29.25
C ARG A 399 14.60 -8.22 28.30
N PHE A 400 15.17 -7.08 28.65
CA PHE A 400 15.26 -5.92 27.76
C PHE A 400 16.53 -5.15 28.07
N SER A 401 16.90 -4.22 27.21
CA SER A 401 18.04 -3.35 27.45
C SER A 401 17.78 -1.89 27.11
N ILE A 402 18.46 -1.00 27.83
CA ILE A 402 18.44 0.44 27.62
C ILE A 402 19.84 0.87 27.20
N SER A 403 19.93 1.48 26.02
CA SER A 403 21.15 2.15 25.56
C SER A 403 21.38 3.44 26.35
N LEU A 404 22.62 3.66 26.79
CA LEU A 404 23.04 4.81 27.58
C LEU A 404 24.09 5.63 26.81
N CYS A 405 23.94 6.94 26.81
CA CYS A 405 24.91 7.87 26.24
C CYS A 405 25.22 8.93 27.30
N PHE A 406 26.30 8.77 28.06
CA PHE A 406 26.65 9.72 29.12
C PHE A 406 27.25 11.01 28.56
N ALA A 407 26.85 12.18 29.11
CA ALA A 407 27.32 13.51 28.68
C ALA A 407 28.77 13.84 29.05
N SER A 408 29.37 13.06 29.96
CA SER A 408 30.75 13.18 30.41
C SER A 408 31.25 11.82 30.91
N THR A 409 32.51 11.74 31.36
CA THR A 409 33.04 10.53 31.99
C THR A 409 32.30 10.28 33.31
N VAL A 410 31.38 9.30 33.29
CA VAL A 410 30.65 8.81 34.45
C VAL A 410 31.30 7.50 34.91
N ASN A 411 31.89 7.49 36.10
CA ASN A 411 32.52 6.27 36.65
C ASN A 411 31.55 5.43 37.47
N ASP A 412 30.64 6.06 38.22
CA ASP A 412 29.76 5.38 39.16
C ASP A 412 28.32 5.84 38.95
N ILE A 413 27.39 4.88 38.85
CA ILE A 413 25.97 5.16 38.67
C ILE A 413 25.15 4.43 39.73
N LYS A 414 24.03 5.05 40.12
CA LYS A 414 22.96 4.39 40.85
C LYS A 414 21.79 4.16 39.92
N VAL A 415 21.31 2.92 39.90
CA VAL A 415 20.13 2.51 39.12
C VAL A 415 18.98 2.29 40.09
N ILE A 416 17.86 2.93 39.82
CA ILE A 416 16.63 2.87 40.62
C ILE A 416 15.55 2.25 39.73
N VAL A 417 15.03 1.10 40.12
CA VAL A 417 14.01 0.35 39.37
C VAL A 417 12.68 0.43 40.12
N ASN A 418 11.62 0.77 39.40
CA ASN A 418 10.25 0.97 39.91
C ASN A 418 10.18 1.95 41.10
N GLY A 419 11.15 2.86 41.23
CA GLY A 419 11.24 3.83 42.32
C GLY A 419 11.59 3.27 43.70
N THR A 420 11.77 1.95 43.84
CA THR A 420 11.97 1.31 45.15
C THR A 420 13.24 0.49 45.27
N LYS A 421 13.75 -0.04 44.16
CA LYS A 421 14.88 -0.96 44.17
C LYS A 421 16.13 -0.25 43.66
N GLU A 422 17.17 -0.18 44.49
CA GLU A 422 18.38 0.58 44.18
C GLU A 422 19.64 -0.29 44.25
N PHE A 423 20.57 -0.07 43.32
CA PHE A 423 21.92 -0.62 43.38
C PHE A 423 22.91 0.29 42.64
N VAL A 424 24.18 0.19 43.01
CA VAL A 424 25.25 1.08 42.53
C VAL A 424 26.27 0.29 41.72
N PHE A 425 26.50 0.65 40.46
CA PHE A 425 27.65 0.18 39.68
C PHE A 425 28.82 1.13 39.88
N ARG A 426 30.04 0.57 40.01
CA ARG A 426 31.25 1.37 40.30
C ARG A 426 32.34 1.09 39.29
N GLY A 427 33.08 2.12 38.90
CA GLY A 427 34.20 1.99 37.97
C GLY A 427 33.79 1.48 36.58
N ILE A 428 32.59 1.84 36.10
CA ILE A 428 31.99 1.30 34.86
C ILE A 428 32.83 1.55 33.61
N GLN A 429 33.77 2.50 33.67
CA GLN A 429 34.71 2.80 32.58
C GLN A 429 35.84 1.76 32.45
N THR A 430 36.11 1.01 33.51
CA THR A 430 37.27 0.09 33.63
C THR A 430 36.91 -1.38 33.50
N VAL A 431 35.62 -1.70 33.53
CA VAL A 431 35.09 -3.05 33.37
C VAL A 431 34.36 -3.16 32.03
N ASP A 432 34.45 -4.33 31.39
CA ASP A 432 33.73 -4.59 30.14
C ASP A 432 32.26 -4.91 30.40
N GLU A 433 31.97 -5.59 31.51
CA GLU A 433 30.63 -5.82 32.03
C GLU A 433 30.64 -5.99 33.56
N GLU A 434 29.54 -5.63 34.22
CA GLU A 434 29.30 -5.90 35.64
C GLU A 434 27.82 -6.26 35.83
N THR A 435 27.54 -7.35 36.55
CA THR A 435 26.18 -7.76 36.91
C THR A 435 25.89 -7.41 38.37
N LYS A 436 24.76 -6.75 38.63
CA LYS A 436 24.22 -6.54 39.97
C LYS A 436 22.76 -6.93 40.03
N GLU A 437 22.47 -7.88 40.91
CA GLU A 437 21.15 -8.47 41.06
C GLU A 437 20.59 -8.97 39.72
N PHE A 438 19.68 -8.21 39.11
CA PHE A 438 18.98 -8.53 37.86
C PHE A 438 19.35 -7.60 36.71
N ALA A 439 20.37 -6.77 36.88
CA ALA A 439 20.81 -5.84 35.85
C ALA A 439 22.30 -6.03 35.53
N THR A 440 22.63 -5.97 34.26
CA THR A 440 24.00 -6.09 33.77
C THR A 440 24.33 -4.88 32.92
N ILE A 441 25.38 -4.15 33.31
CA ILE A 441 25.90 -3.04 32.50
C ILE A 441 27.04 -3.54 31.63
N TYR A 442 27.05 -3.12 30.37
CA TYR A 442 28.06 -3.42 29.37
C TYR A 442 28.68 -2.11 28.87
N ARG A 443 30.01 -2.09 28.75
CA ARG A 443 30.75 -0.95 28.19
C ARG A 443 30.91 -1.13 26.69
N ARG A 444 30.69 -0.04 25.94
CA ARG A 444 30.95 -0.05 24.50
C ARG A 444 32.41 -0.30 24.19
N GLY A 445 32.67 -1.26 23.29
CA GLY A 445 34.01 -1.66 22.89
C GLY A 445 34.72 -2.56 23.92
N GLY A 446 34.04 -2.98 24.99
CA GLY A 446 34.51 -4.06 25.86
C GLY A 446 34.37 -5.43 25.22
N ASN A 447 35.12 -6.42 25.71
CA ASN A 447 35.06 -7.80 25.24
C ASN A 447 33.96 -8.58 25.98
N ASN A 448 32.70 -8.23 25.72
CA ASN A 448 31.52 -8.94 26.25
C ASN A 448 30.98 -9.96 25.23
N THR A 449 30.54 -11.11 25.72
CA THR A 449 30.16 -12.27 24.89
C THR A 449 28.66 -12.48 24.74
N GLU A 450 27.84 -11.80 25.54
CA GLU A 450 26.41 -12.09 25.66
C GLU A 450 25.51 -11.10 24.89
N TYR A 451 26.05 -9.95 24.46
CA TYR A 451 25.24 -8.89 23.87
C TYR A 451 25.61 -8.61 22.41
N ASP A 452 24.90 -9.27 21.48
CA ASP A 452 25.13 -9.27 20.03
C ASP A 452 24.46 -8.10 19.25
N GLY A 453 23.99 -7.06 19.94
CA GLY A 453 23.33 -5.92 19.28
C GLY A 453 24.30 -4.80 18.90
N ASN A 454 24.07 -4.17 17.75
CA ASN A 454 24.83 -2.98 17.35
C ASN A 454 24.59 -1.82 18.33
N TYR A 455 25.67 -1.14 18.72
CA TYR A 455 25.62 0.10 19.49
C TYR A 455 24.99 1.22 18.66
N GLY A 456 23.98 1.88 19.23
CA GLY A 456 23.18 2.88 18.52
C GLY A 456 23.71 4.30 18.64
N GLY A 457 22.98 5.23 18.03
CA GLY A 457 23.21 6.67 18.16
C GLY A 457 21.97 7.48 17.81
N THR A 458 21.77 8.59 18.51
CA THR A 458 20.69 9.56 18.27
C THR A 458 21.31 10.94 18.11
N GLY A 459 20.88 11.71 17.10
CA GLY A 459 21.31 13.10 16.92
C GLY A 459 22.82 13.30 16.80
N GLY A 460 23.56 12.34 16.20
CA GLY A 460 25.02 12.39 16.06
C GLY A 460 25.81 12.05 17.33
N LYS A 461 25.13 11.65 18.40
CA LYS A 461 25.72 11.18 19.67
C LYS A 461 25.58 9.68 19.77
N TYR A 462 26.64 9.00 20.19
CA TYR A 462 26.66 7.56 20.20
C TYR A 462 26.55 6.97 21.61
N GLU A 463 25.96 5.79 21.68
CA GLU A 463 25.91 4.98 22.90
C GLU A 463 27.32 4.78 23.49
N THR A 464 27.44 4.85 24.81
CA THR A 464 28.68 4.59 25.55
C THR A 464 28.59 3.32 26.39
N HIS A 465 27.41 3.02 26.91
CA HIS A 465 27.12 1.83 27.70
C HIS A 465 25.73 1.31 27.36
N ARG A 466 25.47 0.05 27.69
CA ARG A 466 24.15 -0.55 27.67
C ARG A 466 23.86 -1.16 29.01
N ILE A 467 22.63 -1.08 29.50
CA ILE A 467 22.20 -1.85 30.66
C ILE A 467 21.10 -2.81 30.24
N ALA A 468 21.32 -4.11 30.43
CA ALA A 468 20.30 -5.12 30.28
C ALA A 468 19.67 -5.43 31.64
N PHE A 469 18.38 -5.72 31.63
CA PHE A 469 17.63 -6.15 32.80
C PHE A 469 17.06 -7.53 32.54
N GLU A 470 17.02 -8.36 33.59
CA GLU A 470 16.42 -9.70 33.64
C GLU A 470 15.20 -9.70 34.59
N PRO A 471 14.06 -9.10 34.17
CA PRO A 471 12.93 -8.87 35.07
C PRO A 471 12.29 -10.17 35.56
N SER A 472 12.52 -11.30 34.90
CA SER A 472 12.12 -12.63 35.36
C SER A 472 12.58 -12.94 36.80
N THR A 473 13.68 -12.32 37.24
CA THR A 473 14.24 -12.47 38.58
C THR A 473 13.75 -11.43 39.60
N PHE A 474 13.04 -10.38 39.16
CA PHE A 474 12.57 -9.27 40.00
C PHE A 474 11.05 -9.10 40.00
N GLY A 475 10.40 -9.21 38.84
CA GLY A 475 9.02 -8.82 38.57
C GLY A 475 8.93 -7.78 37.45
N GLU A 476 7.71 -7.32 37.15
CA GLU A 476 7.46 -6.36 36.07
C GLU A 476 8.21 -5.06 36.33
N ILE A 477 9.07 -4.65 35.40
CA ILE A 477 9.72 -3.33 35.43
C ILE A 477 8.84 -2.35 34.65
N THR A 478 8.37 -1.32 35.35
CA THR A 478 7.55 -0.22 34.82
C THR A 478 8.35 1.07 34.69
N SER A 479 9.43 1.23 35.48
CA SER A 479 10.31 2.39 35.36
C SER A 479 11.76 2.09 35.73
N VAL A 480 12.68 2.81 35.09
CA VAL A 480 14.13 2.80 35.35
C VAL A 480 14.63 4.24 35.43
N GLU A 481 15.29 4.57 36.53
CA GLU A 481 15.99 5.84 36.69
C GLU A 481 17.49 5.59 36.88
N ILE A 482 18.31 6.38 36.19
CA ILE A 482 19.78 6.32 36.30
C ILE A 482 20.32 7.68 36.69
N VAL A 483 21.02 7.72 37.82
CA VAL A 483 21.63 8.93 38.39
C VAL A 483 23.10 8.69 38.74
N LEU A 484 23.85 9.76 39.00
CA LEU A 484 25.18 9.64 39.58
C LEU A 484 25.10 8.97 40.94
N ALA A 485 25.98 8.01 41.20
CA ALA A 485 26.22 7.56 42.56
C ALA A 485 27.07 8.63 43.26
N SER A 486 26.42 9.55 43.97
CA SER A 486 27.13 10.48 44.86
C SER A 486 27.81 9.66 45.95
N GLY A 487 29.13 9.84 46.14
CA GLY A 487 29.91 9.10 47.13
C GLY A 487 29.24 9.12 48.50
N GLU A 488 28.71 7.97 48.89
CA GLU A 488 28.32 7.66 50.27
C GLU A 488 29.55 7.39 51.13
#